data_AF-A0A2S2CKL9-F1
#
_entry.id   AF-A0A2S2CKL9-F1
#
_cell.length_a   1.000
_cell.length_b   1.000
_cell.length_c   1.000
_cell.angle_alpha   90.00
_cell.angle_beta   90.00
_cell.angle_gamma   90.00
#
_symmetry.space_group_name_H-M   'P 1'
#
loop_
_entity.id
_entity.type
_entity.pdbx_description
1 polymer ?
#
loop_
_entity_poly.entity_id
_entity_poly.type
_entity_poly.pdbx_seq_one_letter_code
_entity_poly.pdbx_strand_id
1 'polypeptide(L)'
;MSTACTTTSTTHSTGTPLDEIDLTGRRWHVVVVKPLAQSGPMAVKALQARGWQALRPMCRELVVRKGERVEVERSLFGRYVFAGADRSHEAHALRFVPGVQHPVIDARRRPLILRPDVLGAVVSRLRADGGIADLVPRDPVPRFLPGQTVRVLEGPFAGFEGLFEGGTREAVSACC
;
A
#
# COMPACT_ATOMS: atom_id res chain seq x y z
N MET A 1 -29.45 31.42 -0.67
CA MET A 1 -29.65 30.05 -0.14
C MET A 1 -28.79 29.13 -0.98
N SER A 2 -27.59 28.82 -0.50
CA SER A 2 -26.53 28.17 -1.29
C SER A 2 -26.63 26.66 -1.20
N THR A 3 -26.66 26.02 -2.36
CA THR A 3 -26.79 24.58 -2.57
C THR A 3 -25.56 23.84 -2.03
N ALA A 4 -25.77 22.84 -1.17
CA ALA A 4 -24.72 21.97 -0.67
C ALA A 4 -24.21 21.05 -1.79
N CYS A 5 -22.89 21.05 -1.98
CA CYS A 5 -22.20 20.18 -2.90
C CYS A 5 -22.13 18.77 -2.28
N THR A 6 -22.85 17.81 -2.86
CA THR A 6 -22.76 16.39 -2.48
C THR A 6 -21.45 15.84 -3.05
N THR A 7 -20.44 15.64 -2.21
CA THR A 7 -19.20 14.96 -2.60
C THR A 7 -19.48 13.48 -2.81
N THR A 8 -19.47 13.05 -4.07
CA THR A 8 -19.55 11.64 -4.47
C THR A 8 -18.33 10.89 -3.95
N SER A 9 -18.52 10.03 -2.96
CA SER A 9 -17.51 9.10 -2.47
C SER A 9 -17.24 8.04 -3.54
N THR A 10 -16.13 8.18 -4.28
CA THR A 10 -15.63 7.17 -5.21
C THR A 10 -15.36 5.86 -4.46
N THR A 11 -16.14 4.82 -4.77
CA THR A 11 -16.05 3.49 -4.17
C THR A 11 -14.78 2.77 -4.61
N HIS A 12 -13.61 3.20 -4.16
CA HIS A 12 -12.41 2.40 -4.25
C HIS A 12 -12.48 1.29 -3.21
N SER A 13 -12.10 0.06 -3.59
CA SER A 13 -12.18 -1.17 -2.78
C SER A 13 -11.27 -1.22 -1.54
N THR A 14 -10.86 -0.05 -1.04
CA THR A 14 -9.87 0.23 0.02
C THR A 14 -10.35 -0.18 1.42
N GLY A 15 -11.65 -0.46 1.60
CA GLY A 15 -12.22 -0.90 2.87
C GLY A 15 -12.87 0.26 3.62
N THR A 16 -12.49 0.49 4.87
CA THR A 16 -13.00 1.59 5.68
C THR A 16 -12.59 2.93 5.04
N PRO A 17 -13.51 3.91 4.89
CA PRO A 17 -13.19 5.22 4.34
C PRO A 17 -12.02 5.86 5.09
N LEU A 18 -11.07 6.44 4.36
CA LEU A 18 -9.84 6.99 4.96
C LEU A 18 -10.10 8.08 6.01
N ASP A 19 -11.21 8.81 5.90
CA ASP A 19 -11.58 9.89 6.81
C ASP A 19 -12.15 9.39 8.14
N GLU A 20 -12.65 8.16 8.17
CA GLU A 20 -13.24 7.51 9.37
C GLU A 20 -12.22 6.63 10.12
N ILE A 21 -10.99 6.54 9.60
CA ILE A 21 -9.94 5.71 10.21
C ILE A 21 -9.48 6.35 11.51
N ASP A 22 -9.73 5.64 12.61
CA ASP A 22 -9.25 6.02 13.94
C ASP A 22 -7.91 5.32 14.21
N LEU A 23 -6.83 6.08 14.04
CA LEU A 23 -5.46 5.59 14.23
C LEU A 23 -5.10 5.39 15.72
N THR A 24 -5.68 6.19 16.61
CA THR A 24 -5.24 6.28 18.02
C THR A 24 -6.17 5.58 19.00
N GLY A 25 -7.47 5.55 18.74
CA GLY A 25 -8.45 4.88 19.60
C GLY A 25 -8.56 3.38 19.38
N ARG A 26 -7.89 2.84 18.34
CA ARG A 26 -7.91 1.42 17.98
C ARG A 26 -6.53 0.78 18.03
N ARG A 27 -6.50 -0.52 18.33
CA ARG A 27 -5.29 -1.33 18.21
C ARG A 27 -5.20 -1.89 16.81
N TRP A 28 -4.24 -1.39 16.04
CA TRP A 28 -4.04 -1.83 14.67
C TRP A 28 -3.17 -3.07 14.60
N HIS A 29 -3.64 -4.07 13.87
CA HIS A 29 -2.95 -5.32 13.60
C HIS A 29 -2.74 -5.48 12.10
N VAL A 30 -1.78 -6.33 11.73
CA VAL A 30 -1.54 -6.70 10.33
C VAL A 30 -1.95 -8.15 10.14
N VAL A 31 -2.73 -8.41 9.10
CA VAL A 31 -3.07 -9.77 8.67
C VAL A 31 -2.53 -10.06 7.29
N VAL A 32 -2.04 -11.27 7.11
CA VAL A 32 -1.66 -11.81 5.81
C VAL A 32 -2.86 -12.55 5.25
N VAL A 33 -3.30 -12.17 4.06
CA VAL A 33 -4.40 -12.85 3.36
C VAL A 33 -3.90 -14.03 2.55
N LYS A 34 -4.80 -14.96 2.23
CA LYS A 34 -4.50 -16.10 1.35
C LYS A 34 -4.07 -15.59 -0.04
N PRO A 35 -3.18 -16.32 -0.75
CA PRO A 35 -2.64 -15.91 -2.06
C PRO A 35 -3.65 -16.11 -3.21
N LEU A 36 -4.88 -15.61 -3.03
CA LEU A 36 -5.98 -15.69 -3.97
C LEU A 36 -6.53 -14.27 -4.18
N ALA A 37 -6.79 -13.88 -5.42
CA ALA A 37 -7.19 -12.52 -5.78
C ALA A 37 -8.40 -12.01 -4.97
N GLN A 38 -9.39 -12.88 -4.71
CA GLN A 38 -10.59 -12.56 -3.95
C GLN A 38 -10.36 -12.45 -2.43
N SER A 39 -9.24 -12.94 -1.90
CA SER A 39 -9.03 -13.04 -0.45
C SER A 39 -8.83 -11.68 0.22
N GLY A 40 -8.17 -10.74 -0.44
CA GLY A 40 -8.01 -9.37 0.05
C GLY A 40 -9.36 -8.67 0.26
N PRO A 41 -10.19 -8.51 -0.80
CA PRO A 41 -11.53 -7.95 -0.70
C PRO A 41 -12.43 -8.71 0.28
N MET A 42 -12.36 -10.05 0.29
CA MET A 42 -13.14 -10.88 1.20
C MET A 42 -12.75 -10.65 2.66
N ALA A 43 -11.46 -10.56 2.97
CA ALA A 43 -10.98 -10.28 4.32
C ALA A 43 -11.43 -8.89 4.81
N VAL A 44 -11.33 -7.87 3.97
CA VAL A 44 -11.80 -6.51 4.28
C VAL A 44 -13.30 -6.53 4.62
N LYS A 45 -14.13 -7.12 3.75
CA LYS A 45 -15.59 -7.23 3.99
C LYS A 45 -15.90 -8.02 5.26
N ALA A 46 -15.18 -9.10 5.50
CA ALA A 46 -15.39 -9.96 6.67
C ALA A 46 -14.96 -9.31 8.00
N LEU A 47 -13.92 -8.45 7.98
CA LEU A 47 -13.50 -7.65 9.12
C LEU A 47 -14.54 -6.56 9.44
N GLN A 48 -14.97 -5.82 8.42
CA GLN A 48 -16.00 -4.78 8.57
C GLN A 48 -17.31 -5.35 9.13
N ALA A 49 -17.76 -6.50 8.62
CA ALA A 49 -18.95 -7.19 9.11
C ALA A 49 -18.87 -7.60 10.59
N ARG A 50 -17.66 -7.69 11.16
CA ARG A 50 -17.41 -8.01 12.58
C ARG A 50 -17.17 -6.75 13.44
N GLY A 51 -17.37 -5.55 12.88
CA GLY A 51 -17.16 -4.27 13.55
C GLY A 51 -15.70 -3.83 13.66
N TRP A 52 -14.80 -4.44 12.88
CA TRP A 52 -13.40 -4.01 12.81
C TRP A 52 -13.26 -2.92 11.74
N GLN A 53 -12.34 -1.98 11.96
CA GLN A 53 -11.86 -1.16 10.85
C GLN A 53 -10.90 -1.98 10.00
N ALA A 54 -10.97 -1.86 8.68
CA ALA A 54 -10.12 -2.61 7.77
C ALA A 54 -9.60 -1.69 6.67
N LEU A 55 -8.28 -1.69 6.47
CA LEU A 55 -7.62 -0.91 5.43
C LEU A 55 -6.80 -1.85 4.54
N ARG A 56 -7.09 -1.84 3.24
CA ARG A 56 -6.26 -2.46 2.21
C ARG A 56 -5.72 -1.36 1.29
N PRO A 57 -4.47 -0.90 1.50
CA PRO A 57 -3.87 0.11 0.64
C PRO A 57 -3.76 -0.39 -0.79
N MET A 58 -4.31 0.37 -1.72
CA MET A 58 -4.22 0.11 -3.16
C MET A 58 -3.24 1.07 -3.80
N CYS A 59 -2.61 0.66 -4.90
CA CYS A 59 -1.77 1.49 -5.73
C CYS A 59 -2.07 1.30 -7.21
N ARG A 60 -1.75 2.34 -7.99
CA ARG A 60 -1.89 2.37 -9.45
C ARG A 60 -0.50 2.37 -10.07
N GLU A 61 -0.25 1.46 -11.01
CA GLU A 61 1.04 1.32 -11.69
C GLU A 61 0.84 1.07 -13.19
N LEU A 62 1.79 1.53 -14.02
CA LEU A 62 1.84 1.19 -15.44
C LEU A 62 2.55 -0.15 -15.66
N VAL A 63 1.83 -1.12 -16.19
CA VAL A 63 2.35 -2.45 -16.56
C VAL A 63 2.33 -2.59 -18.07
N VAL A 64 3.39 -3.14 -18.66
CA VAL A 64 3.41 -3.47 -20.10
C VAL A 64 2.71 -4.82 -20.31
N ARG A 65 1.57 -4.82 -20.98
CA ARG A 65 0.84 -6.03 -21.37
C ARG A 65 0.71 -6.07 -22.88
N LYS A 66 1.21 -7.14 -23.51
CA LYS A 66 1.19 -7.31 -24.98
C LYS A 66 1.79 -6.12 -25.75
N GLY A 67 2.81 -5.46 -25.19
CA GLY A 67 3.47 -4.31 -25.80
C GLY A 67 2.80 -2.95 -25.51
N GLU A 68 1.59 -2.94 -24.94
CA GLU A 68 0.88 -1.72 -24.56
C GLU A 68 1.09 -1.41 -23.08
N ARG A 69 1.23 -0.12 -22.74
CA ARG A 69 1.28 0.34 -21.35
C ARG A 69 -0.15 0.42 -20.84
N VAL A 70 -0.51 -0.48 -19.94
CA VAL A 70 -1.83 -0.54 -19.32
C VAL A 70 -1.68 -0.18 -17.85
N GLU A 71 -2.55 0.69 -17.39
CA GLU A 71 -2.59 1.08 -15.99
C GLU A 71 -3.39 0.06 -15.19
N VAL A 72 -2.78 -0.47 -14.12
CA VAL A 72 -3.33 -1.55 -13.31
C VAL A 72 -3.35 -1.13 -11.85
N GLU A 73 -4.50 -1.34 -11.21
CA GLU A 73 -4.62 -1.20 -9.76
C GLU A 73 -4.26 -2.52 -9.06
N ARG A 74 -3.37 -2.46 -8.07
CA ARG A 74 -2.98 -3.60 -7.24
C ARG A 74 -2.88 -3.22 -5.77
N SER A 75 -2.76 -4.20 -4.90
CA SER A 75 -2.49 -3.95 -3.48
C SER A 75 -1.07 -3.39 -3.31
N LEU A 76 -0.94 -2.26 -2.62
CA LEU A 76 0.35 -1.59 -2.38
C LEU A 76 1.32 -2.48 -1.60
N PHE A 77 0.79 -3.30 -0.70
CA PHE A 77 1.57 -4.24 0.13
C PHE A 77 1.21 -5.70 -0.18
N GLY A 78 0.77 -6.01 -1.40
CA GLY A 78 0.44 -7.38 -1.80
C GLY A 78 -0.62 -8.02 -0.89
N ARG A 79 -0.21 -8.96 -0.03
CA ARG A 79 -1.10 -9.76 0.83
C ARG A 79 -1.34 -9.18 2.23
N TYR A 80 -0.90 -7.96 2.51
CA TYR A 80 -1.12 -7.34 3.81
C TYR A 80 -2.42 -6.54 3.85
N VAL A 81 -3.22 -6.76 4.90
CA VAL A 81 -4.40 -5.97 5.24
C VAL A 81 -4.25 -5.50 6.68
N PHE A 82 -4.60 -4.24 6.94
CA PHE A 82 -4.57 -3.65 8.27
C PHE A 82 -5.95 -3.78 8.92
N ALA A 83 -5.99 -4.21 10.17
CA ALA A 83 -7.22 -4.42 10.93
C ALA A 83 -7.19 -3.64 12.25
N GLY A 84 -8.10 -2.69 12.41
CA GLY A 84 -8.26 -1.86 13.61
C GLY A 84 -9.26 -2.48 14.58
N ALA A 85 -8.73 -3.06 15.65
CA ALA A 85 -9.50 -3.64 16.75
C ALA A 85 -9.96 -2.56 17.73
N ASP A 86 -11.21 -2.63 18.19
CA ASP A 86 -11.62 -1.91 19.39
C ASP A 86 -11.04 -2.58 20.66
N ARG A 87 -11.19 -1.95 21.82
CA ARG A 87 -10.75 -2.48 23.11
C ARG A 87 -11.41 -3.82 23.45
N SER A 88 -12.65 -4.01 23.01
CA SER A 88 -13.45 -5.24 23.18
C SER A 88 -13.03 -6.38 22.26
N HIS A 89 -12.38 -6.08 21.14
CA HIS A 89 -11.98 -7.09 20.17
C HIS A 89 -10.71 -7.82 20.59
N GLU A 90 -10.74 -9.15 20.48
CA GLU A 90 -9.59 -9.97 20.76
C GLU A 90 -8.78 -10.27 19.50
N ALA A 91 -7.48 -9.97 19.54
CA ALA A 91 -6.61 -10.08 18.37
C ALA A 91 -6.47 -11.52 17.84
N HIS A 92 -6.69 -12.53 18.69
CA HIS A 92 -6.65 -13.92 18.23
C HIS A 92 -7.80 -14.25 17.27
N ALA A 93 -8.90 -13.49 17.30
CA ALA A 93 -10.06 -13.73 16.45
C ALA A 93 -9.75 -13.50 14.96
N LEU A 94 -8.70 -12.73 14.65
CA LEU A 94 -8.23 -12.46 13.28
C LEU A 94 -7.94 -13.73 12.48
N ARG A 95 -7.48 -14.81 13.14
CA ARG A 95 -7.19 -16.10 12.47
C ARG A 95 -8.43 -16.79 11.92
N PHE A 96 -9.61 -16.46 12.46
CA PHE A 96 -10.89 -17.06 12.07
C PHE A 96 -11.63 -16.22 11.03
N VAL A 97 -11.03 -15.13 10.56
CA VAL A 97 -11.64 -14.26 9.55
C VAL A 97 -11.48 -14.89 8.17
N PRO A 98 -12.57 -15.06 7.40
CA PRO A 98 -12.51 -15.53 6.03
C PRO A 98 -11.57 -14.69 5.16
N GLY A 99 -10.65 -15.34 4.45
CA GLY A 99 -9.68 -14.69 3.57
C GLY A 99 -8.35 -14.38 4.24
N VAL A 100 -8.31 -14.35 5.57
CA VAL A 100 -7.06 -14.28 6.33
C VAL A 100 -6.38 -15.66 6.29
N GLN A 101 -5.06 -15.65 6.10
CA GLN A 101 -4.20 -16.81 6.26
C GLN A 101 -3.69 -16.89 7.70
N HIS A 102 -3.13 -15.78 8.20
CA HIS A 102 -2.65 -15.66 9.58
C HIS A 102 -2.42 -14.16 9.93
N PRO A 103 -2.59 -13.75 11.20
CA PRO A 103 -2.07 -12.48 11.66
C PRO A 103 -0.54 -12.48 11.67
N VAL A 104 0.07 -11.32 11.46
CA VAL A 104 1.51 -11.15 11.70
C VAL A 104 1.77 -11.26 13.20
N ILE A 105 2.82 -11.99 13.57
CA ILE A 105 3.12 -12.32 14.96
C ILE A 105 4.43 -11.64 15.36
N ASP A 106 4.49 -11.13 16.58
CA ASP A 106 5.70 -10.57 17.18
C ASP A 106 6.66 -11.64 17.72
N ALA A 107 7.81 -11.22 18.24
CA ALA A 107 8.78 -12.13 18.86
C ALA A 107 8.25 -12.90 20.08
N ARG A 108 7.16 -12.43 20.70
CA ARG A 108 6.52 -13.04 21.88
C ARG A 108 5.33 -13.92 21.51
N ARG A 109 5.19 -14.30 20.23
CA ARG A 109 4.10 -15.13 19.70
C ARG A 109 2.70 -14.51 19.86
N ARG A 110 2.60 -13.18 19.89
CA ARG A 110 1.33 -12.44 19.96
C ARG A 110 1.06 -11.72 18.64
N PRO A 111 -0.22 -11.49 18.25
CA PRO A 111 -0.52 -10.67 17.09
C PRO A 111 0.14 -9.29 17.20
N LEU A 112 0.90 -8.92 16.18
CA LEU A 112 1.66 -7.68 16.14
C LEU A 112 0.70 -6.49 16.26
N ILE A 113 1.01 -5.56 17.16
CA ILE A 113 0.34 -4.27 17.28
C ILE A 113 1.20 -3.25 16.54
N LEU A 114 0.63 -2.60 15.53
CA LEU A 114 1.26 -1.51 14.82
C LEU A 114 1.23 -0.24 15.65
N ARG A 115 2.32 0.51 15.56
CA ARG A 115 2.36 1.87 16.07
C ARG A 115 1.54 2.79 15.15
N PRO A 116 0.81 3.77 15.71
CA PRO A 116 -0.09 4.64 14.94
C PRO A 116 0.65 5.54 13.94
N ASP A 117 1.93 5.85 14.17
CA ASP A 117 2.78 6.62 13.26
C ASP A 117 3.03 5.88 11.94
N VAL A 118 3.30 4.57 12.00
CA VAL A 118 3.53 3.74 10.80
C VAL A 118 2.29 3.72 9.92
N LEU A 119 1.12 3.44 10.50
CA LEU A 119 -0.13 3.43 9.77
C LEU A 119 -0.54 4.83 9.31
N GLY A 120 -0.25 5.84 10.13
CA GLY A 120 -0.46 7.25 9.80
C GLY A 120 0.32 7.67 8.55
N ALA A 121 1.57 7.25 8.40
CA ALA A 121 2.35 7.52 7.19
C ALA A 121 1.70 6.90 5.93
N VAL A 122 1.20 5.67 6.04
CA VAL A 122 0.50 4.98 4.94
C VAL A 122 -0.79 5.72 4.59
N VAL A 123 -1.62 6.06 5.58
CA VAL A 123 -2.89 6.78 5.37
C VAL A 123 -2.65 8.17 4.80
N SER A 124 -1.67 8.91 5.30
CA SER A 124 -1.29 10.23 4.77
C SER A 124 -0.87 10.15 3.31
N ARG A 125 -0.09 9.13 2.93
CA ARG A 125 0.29 8.91 1.53
C ARG A 125 -0.94 8.64 0.65
N LEU A 126 -1.83 7.75 1.10
CA LEU A 126 -3.07 7.44 0.36
C LEU A 126 -3.96 8.68 0.22
N ARG A 127 -4.10 9.50 1.27
CA ARG A 127 -4.88 10.75 1.21
C ARG A 127 -4.31 11.75 0.21
N ALA A 128 -2.99 11.93 0.20
CA ALA A 128 -2.32 12.83 -0.73
C ALA A 128 -2.56 12.45 -2.20
N ASP A 129 -2.68 11.15 -2.48
CA ASP A 129 -2.89 10.62 -3.83
C ASP A 129 -4.38 10.36 -4.17
N GLY A 130 -5.33 10.82 -3.35
CA GLY A 130 -6.76 10.69 -3.64
C GLY A 130 -7.37 9.31 -3.31
N GLY A 131 -6.74 8.53 -2.43
CA GLY A 131 -7.24 7.28 -1.88
C GLY A 131 -6.56 6.02 -2.42
N ILE A 132 -5.83 6.14 -3.52
CA ILE A 132 -5.00 5.08 -4.12
C ILE A 132 -3.60 5.66 -4.30
N ALA A 133 -2.56 4.95 -3.86
CA ALA A 133 -1.20 5.40 -4.02
C ALA A 133 -0.82 5.44 -5.51
N ASP A 134 -0.44 6.62 -5.99
CA ASP A 134 -0.01 6.83 -7.36
C ASP A 134 1.47 6.45 -7.47
N LEU A 135 1.75 5.30 -8.11
CA LEU A 135 3.11 4.84 -8.41
C LEU A 135 3.45 5.04 -9.89
N VAL A 136 2.59 5.72 -10.65
CA VAL A 136 2.88 6.06 -12.04
C VAL A 136 3.98 7.13 -12.04
N PRO A 137 5.12 6.91 -12.70
CA PRO A 137 6.13 7.94 -12.84
C PRO A 137 5.52 9.13 -13.58
N ARG A 138 5.29 10.25 -12.85
CA ARG A 138 4.71 11.48 -13.44
C ARG A 138 5.66 12.13 -14.44
N ASP A 139 6.95 11.99 -14.18
CA ASP A 139 8.00 12.36 -15.10
C ASP A 139 8.63 11.09 -15.68
N PRO A 140 8.90 11.04 -17.00
CA PRO A 140 9.86 10.09 -17.51
C PRO A 140 11.15 10.35 -16.74
N VAL A 141 11.56 9.43 -15.86
CA VAL A 141 12.86 9.49 -15.17
C VAL A 141 13.86 9.95 -16.21
N PRO A 142 14.51 11.13 -16.05
CA PRO A 142 15.38 11.66 -17.07
C PRO A 142 16.41 10.59 -17.35
N ARG A 143 16.30 9.98 -18.54
CA ARG A 143 17.24 8.95 -18.94
C ARG A 143 18.57 9.66 -19.05
N PHE A 144 19.55 9.22 -18.26
CA PHE A 144 20.90 9.69 -18.46
C PHE A 144 21.30 9.39 -19.90
N LEU A 145 21.69 10.42 -20.63
CA LEU A 145 22.17 10.27 -22.00
C LEU A 145 23.64 9.81 -21.94
N PRO A 146 24.08 8.91 -22.83
CA PRO A 146 25.49 8.63 -23.01
C PRO A 146 26.25 9.95 -23.24
N GLY A 147 27.30 10.20 -22.47
CA GLY A 147 28.03 11.47 -22.49
C GLY A 147 27.50 12.53 -21.51
N GLN A 148 26.49 12.24 -20.70
CA GLN A 148 26.03 13.17 -19.66
C GLN A 148 26.95 13.11 -18.44
N THR A 149 27.36 14.27 -17.91
CA THR A 149 28.05 14.36 -16.63
C THR A 149 27.08 14.01 -15.50
N VAL A 150 27.42 12.99 -14.72
CA VAL A 150 26.66 12.53 -13.55
C VAL A 150 27.53 12.63 -12.31
N ARG A 151 26.90 12.92 -11.17
CA ARG A 151 27.57 12.94 -9.86
C ARG A 151 27.00 11.83 -8.99
N VAL A 152 27.88 11.04 -8.39
CA VAL A 152 27.50 9.99 -7.44
C VAL A 152 27.11 10.66 -6.13
N LEU A 153 25.87 10.45 -5.68
CA LEU A 153 25.35 11.06 -4.44
C LEU A 153 25.68 10.22 -3.21
N GLU A 154 25.70 8.89 -3.34
CA GLU A 154 25.83 7.95 -2.23
C GLU A 154 26.72 6.75 -2.60
N GLY A 155 27.38 6.15 -1.59
CA GLY A 155 28.30 5.02 -1.76
C GLY A 155 29.78 5.39 -1.64
N PRO A 156 30.70 4.43 -1.85
CA PRO A 156 32.15 4.65 -1.67
C PRO A 156 32.76 5.69 -2.63
N PHE A 157 32.06 6.00 -3.72
CA PHE A 157 32.45 7.02 -4.70
C PHE A 157 31.56 8.27 -4.63
N ALA A 158 30.86 8.49 -3.52
CA ALA A 158 30.05 9.70 -3.33
C ALA A 158 30.91 10.97 -3.50
N GLY A 159 30.40 11.94 -4.26
CA GLY A 159 31.09 13.18 -4.58
C GLY A 159 31.95 13.16 -5.85
N PHE A 160 32.15 11.99 -6.46
CA PHE A 160 32.84 11.90 -7.76
C PHE A 160 31.90 12.26 -8.91
N GLU A 161 32.44 13.02 -9.87
CA GLU A 161 31.79 13.35 -11.13
C GLU A 161 32.37 12.47 -12.24
N GLY A 162 31.50 11.93 -13.09
CA GLY A 162 31.89 11.02 -14.16
C GLY A 162 30.99 11.19 -15.38
N LEU A 163 31.45 10.65 -16.51
CA LEU A 163 30.65 10.59 -17.73
C LEU A 163 29.79 9.33 -17.71
N PHE A 164 28.49 9.46 -17.94
CA PHE A 164 27.61 8.31 -18.09
C PHE A 164 27.87 7.66 -19.46
N GLU A 165 28.51 6.49 -19.52
CA GLU A 165 28.74 5.76 -20.78
C GLU A 165 27.54 4.89 -21.19
N GLY A 166 26.75 4.42 -20.23
CA GLY A 166 25.57 3.59 -20.47
C GLY A 166 25.22 2.72 -19.25
N GLY A 167 23.96 2.29 -19.18
CA GLY A 167 23.51 1.35 -18.15
C GLY A 167 23.22 -0.01 -18.77
N THR A 168 23.81 -1.08 -18.21
CA THR A 168 23.35 -2.45 -18.47
C THR A 168 21.92 -2.55 -17.94
N ARG A 169 20.95 -2.65 -18.84
CA ARG A 169 19.55 -2.88 -18.45
C ARG A 169 19.44 -4.27 -17.84
N GLU A 170 19.57 -4.36 -16.53
CA GLU A 170 18.85 -5.41 -15.82
C GLU A 170 17.41 -4.92 -15.75
N ALA A 171 16.57 -5.43 -16.64
CA ALA A 171 15.14 -5.23 -16.54
C ALA A 171 14.71 -5.83 -15.21
N VAL A 172 14.42 -4.99 -14.21
CA VAL A 172 13.67 -5.41 -13.03
C VAL A 172 12.24 -5.64 -13.50
N SER A 173 12.04 -6.78 -14.15
CA SER A 173 10.73 -7.37 -14.34
C SER A 173 10.30 -7.83 -12.96
N ALA A 174 9.48 -7.03 -12.28
CA ALA A 174 8.65 -7.53 -11.20
C ALA A 174 7.58 -8.45 -11.82
N CYS A 175 8.01 -9.62 -12.27
CA CYS A 175 7.15 -10.76 -12.56
C CYS A 175 6.88 -11.48 -11.24
N CYS A 176 5.66 -11.36 -10.75
CA CYS A 176 5.05 -12.33 -9.85
C CYS A 176 3.70 -12.75 -10.42
#